data_AF-A0A7K7ICV1-F1
#
_entry.id   AF-A0A7K7ICV1-F1
#
_cell.length_a   1.000
_cell.length_b   1.000
_cell.length_c   1.000
_cell.angle_alpha   90.00
_cell.angle_beta   90.00
_cell.angle_gamma   90.00
#
_symmetry.space_group_name_H-M   'P 1'
#
loop_
_entity.id
_entity.type
_entity.pdbx_description
1 polymer ?
#
loop_
_entity_poly.entity_id
_entity_poly.type
_entity_poly.pdbx_seq_one_letter_code
_entity_poly.pdbx_strand_id
1 'polypeptide(L)'
;ESSVVAKLLQNSLDKAYGKQVLTWQGEISAVSQDAIRDTALAQSKTVIDEWDQEFDKGKVKKMKKMKQERRRDSNPFQKLQNKRNFWLMSHPAKMASLGHRL
;
A
#
# COMPACT_ATOMS: atom_id res chain seq x y z
N GLU A 1 -16.98 -46.04 -16.11
CA GLU A 1 -17.71 -44.78 -15.88
C GLU A 1 -16.75 -43.70 -15.41
N SER A 2 -16.59 -42.62 -16.19
CA SER A 2 -15.83 -41.44 -15.74
C SER A 2 -16.70 -40.65 -14.77
N SER A 3 -16.18 -40.34 -13.58
CA SER A 3 -16.88 -39.52 -12.58
C SER A 3 -17.35 -38.20 -13.21
N VAL A 4 -18.53 -37.72 -12.82
CA VAL A 4 -19.10 -36.44 -13.26
C VAL A 4 -18.07 -35.30 -13.15
N VAL A 5 -17.27 -35.33 -12.08
CA VAL A 5 -16.20 -34.35 -11.82
C VAL A 5 -15.14 -34.36 -12.92
N ALA A 6 -14.74 -35.52 -13.43
CA ALA A 6 -13.72 -35.62 -14.48
C ALA A 6 -14.24 -35.03 -15.81
N LYS A 7 -15.52 -35.24 -16.14
CA LYS A 7 -16.15 -34.58 -17.31
C LYS A 7 -16.21 -33.06 -17.15
N LEU A 8 -16.55 -32.57 -15.96
CA LEU A 8 -16.58 -31.12 -15.69
C LEU A 8 -15.19 -30.48 -15.75
N LEU A 9 -14.16 -31.17 -15.24
CA LEU A 9 -12.76 -30.73 -15.36
C LEU A 9 -12.33 -30.65 -16.83
N GLN A 10 -12.63 -31.68 -17.62
CA GLN A 10 -12.29 -31.69 -19.04
C GLN A 10 -13.00 -30.56 -19.81
N ASN A 11 -14.26 -30.32 -19.48
CA ASN A 11 -15.06 -29.22 -19.98
C ASN A 11 -14.48 -27.85 -19.61
N SER A 12 -14.02 -27.68 -18.36
CA SER A 12 -13.45 -26.41 -17.88
C SER A 12 -12.15 -25.97 -18.58
N LEU A 13 -11.47 -26.90 -19.28
CA LEU A 13 -10.28 -26.58 -20.06
C LEU A 13 -10.60 -25.90 -21.40
N ASP A 14 -11.84 -26.02 -21.88
CA ASP A 14 -12.25 -25.36 -23.11
C ASP A 14 -12.44 -23.85 -22.89
N LYS A 15 -11.73 -23.05 -23.69
CA LYS A 15 -11.72 -21.59 -23.56
C LYS A 15 -12.95 -20.92 -24.19
N ALA A 16 -13.73 -21.65 -24.98
CA ALA A 16 -14.89 -21.12 -25.68
C ALA A 16 -16.17 -21.21 -24.81
N TYR A 17 -16.80 -22.39 -24.77
CA TYR A 17 -18.10 -22.60 -24.11
C TYR A 17 -18.01 -23.54 -22.91
N GLY A 18 -16.80 -23.89 -22.49
CA GLY A 18 -16.58 -24.91 -21.47
C GLY A 18 -16.94 -26.32 -21.96
N LYS A 19 -17.10 -26.53 -23.27
CA LYS A 19 -17.21 -27.86 -23.88
C LYS A 19 -16.92 -27.70 -25.36
N GLN A 20 -16.12 -28.61 -25.90
CA GLN A 20 -15.81 -28.64 -27.33
C GLN A 20 -17.11 -28.72 -28.15
N VAL A 21 -17.35 -27.69 -28.96
CA VAL A 21 -18.46 -27.65 -29.92
C VAL A 21 -17.92 -28.16 -31.25
N LEU A 22 -18.55 -29.22 -31.75
CA LEU A 22 -18.22 -29.79 -33.04
C LEU A 22 -19.20 -29.28 -34.11
N THR A 23 -18.75 -29.25 -35.37
CA THR A 23 -19.62 -29.05 -36.52
C THR A 23 -20.52 -30.27 -36.71
N TRP A 24 -21.51 -30.15 -37.58
CA TRP A 24 -22.37 -31.28 -37.98
C TRP A 24 -21.56 -32.47 -38.54
N GLN A 25 -20.36 -32.21 -39.05
CA GLN A 25 -19.41 -33.18 -39.59
C GLN A 25 -18.43 -33.72 -38.52
N GLY A 26 -18.54 -33.29 -37.26
CA GLY A 26 -17.67 -33.73 -36.17
C GLY A 26 -16.33 -33.00 -36.09
N GLU A 27 -16.12 -31.96 -36.90
CA GLU A 27 -14.90 -31.15 -36.89
C GLU A 27 -14.97 -30.05 -35.84
N ILE A 28 -13.84 -29.41 -35.51
CA ILE A 28 -13.82 -28.31 -34.55
C ILE A 28 -14.63 -27.13 -35.11
N SER A 29 -15.58 -26.62 -34.32
CA SER A 29 -16.36 -25.43 -34.71
C SER A 29 -15.47 -24.21 -34.92
N ALA A 30 -15.85 -23.36 -35.89
CA ALA A 30 -15.18 -22.10 -36.17
C ALA A 30 -15.05 -21.23 -34.91
N VAL A 31 -16.07 -21.23 -34.04
CA VAL A 31 -16.06 -20.45 -32.80
C VAL A 31 -15.00 -20.94 -31.81
N SER A 32 -14.79 -22.26 -31.72
CA SER A 32 -13.72 -22.82 -30.88
C SER A 32 -12.33 -22.48 -31.44
N GLN A 33 -12.18 -22.47 -32.77
CA GLN A 33 -10.92 -22.04 -33.40
C GLN A 33 -10.65 -20.55 -33.15
N ASP A 34 -11.67 -19.69 -33.24
CA ASP A 34 -11.57 -18.26 -32.94
C ASP A 34 -11.14 -18.03 -31.50
N ALA A 35 -11.78 -18.68 -30.54
CA ALA A 35 -11.42 -18.57 -29.13
C ALA A 35 -9.95 -18.97 -28.87
N ILE A 36 -9.46 -20.03 -29.51
CA ILE A 36 -8.05 -20.43 -29.41
C ILE A 36 -7.14 -19.31 -29.92
N ARG A 37 -7.43 -18.75 -31.10
CA ARG A 37 -6.66 -17.66 -31.70
C ARG A 37 -6.68 -16.40 -30.84
N ASP A 38 -7.86 -16.00 -30.37
CA ASP A 38 -8.03 -14.84 -29.49
C ASP A 38 -7.24 -15.00 -28.21
N THR A 39 -7.21 -16.19 -27.63
CA THR A 39 -6.44 -16.41 -26.39
C THR A 39 -4.93 -16.38 -26.62
N ALA A 40 -4.45 -16.84 -27.77
CA ALA A 40 -3.05 -16.70 -28.14
C ALA A 40 -2.66 -15.23 -28.36
N LEU A 41 -3.54 -14.44 -28.99
CA LEU A 41 -3.36 -13.00 -29.17
C LEU A 41 -3.45 -12.23 -27.84
N ALA A 42 -4.34 -12.64 -26.94
CA ALA A 42 -4.46 -12.03 -25.62
C ALA A 42 -3.20 -12.26 -24.79
N GLN A 43 -2.62 -13.47 -24.85
CA GLN A 43 -1.35 -13.79 -24.18
C GLN A 43 -0.17 -12.96 -24.70
N SER A 44 -0.13 -12.61 -25.98
CA SER A 44 0.90 -11.70 -26.51
C SER A 44 0.60 -10.23 -26.23
N LYS A 45 -0.68 -9.87 -26.05
CA LYS A 45 -1.14 -8.51 -25.76
C LYS A 45 -1.16 -8.17 -24.27
N THR A 46 -0.92 -9.11 -23.36
CA THR A 46 -0.69 -8.76 -21.96
C THR A 46 0.60 -7.96 -21.87
N VAL A 47 0.47 -6.63 -21.97
CA VAL A 47 1.51 -5.68 -21.59
C VAL A 47 1.71 -5.92 -20.10
N ILE A 48 2.82 -6.58 -19.78
CA ILE A 48 3.25 -6.74 -18.40
C ILE A 48 3.71 -5.35 -17.96
N ASP A 49 2.93 -4.70 -17.11
CA ASP A 49 3.34 -3.48 -16.44
C ASP A 49 4.34 -3.88 -15.36
N GLU A 50 5.61 -3.91 -15.74
CA GLU A 50 6.69 -4.26 -14.82
C GLU A 50 6.86 -3.14 -13.80
N TRP A 51 7.10 -3.54 -12.54
CA TRP A 51 7.35 -2.60 -11.46
C TRP A 51 8.63 -1.81 -11.74
N ASP A 52 8.49 -0.53 -12.08
CA ASP A 52 9.61 0.36 -12.33
C ASP A 52 10.00 0.98 -10.99
N GLN A 53 11.06 0.45 -10.39
CA GLN A 53 11.55 0.94 -9.11
C GLN A 53 11.84 2.44 -9.12
N GLU A 54 12.32 3.02 -10.22
CA GLU A 54 12.63 4.44 -10.30
C GLU A 54 11.36 5.30 -10.40
N PHE A 55 10.38 4.87 -11.19
CA PHE A 55 9.11 5.56 -11.35
C PHE A 55 8.22 5.42 -10.10
N ASP A 56 8.11 4.21 -9.56
CA ASP A 56 7.24 3.86 -8.44
C ASP A 56 7.74 4.37 -7.08
N LYS A 57 9.05 4.64 -6.95
CA LYS A 57 9.61 5.34 -5.77
C LYS A 57 8.95 6.71 -5.55
N GLY A 58 8.42 7.31 -6.61
CA GLY A 58 7.74 8.61 -6.56
C GLY A 58 8.68 9.76 -6.19
N LYS A 59 8.10 10.96 -6.07
CA LYS A 59 8.87 12.18 -5.80
C LYS A 59 9.16 12.35 -4.31
N VAL A 60 10.43 12.22 -3.92
CA VAL A 60 10.85 12.46 -2.53
C VAL A 60 10.86 13.96 -2.21
N LYS A 61 10.09 14.34 -1.18
CA LYS A 61 10.09 15.72 -0.66
C LYS A 61 11.44 16.05 -0.02
N LYS A 62 12.10 17.11 -0.50
CA LYS A 62 13.32 17.62 0.14
C LYS A 62 12.97 18.15 1.54
N MET A 63 13.54 17.52 2.56
CA MET A 63 13.43 18.01 3.93
C MET A 63 14.53 19.03 4.22
N LYS A 64 14.13 20.22 4.67
CA LYS A 64 15.08 21.20 5.23
C LYS A 64 15.60 20.64 6.54
N LYS A 65 16.93 20.51 6.69
CA LYS A 65 17.54 20.13 7.97
C LYS A 65 17.06 21.13 9.03
N MET A 66 16.41 20.62 10.08
CA MET A 66 16.10 21.43 11.26
C MET A 66 17.43 21.95 11.79
N LYS A 67 17.61 23.27 11.83
CA LYS A 67 18.79 23.85 12.47
C LYS A 67 18.72 23.42 13.91
N GLN A 68 19.60 22.52 14.33
CA GLN A 68 19.80 22.23 15.73
C GLN A 68 20.17 23.57 16.35
N GLU A 69 19.25 24.14 17.14
CA GLU A 69 19.51 25.36 17.85
C GLU A 69 20.73 25.05 18.73
N ARG A 70 21.90 25.60 18.36
CA ARG A 70 23.10 25.51 19.18
C ARG A 70 22.61 25.91 20.56
N ARG A 71 22.69 25.00 21.54
CA ARG A 71 22.48 25.32 22.95
C ARG A 71 23.53 26.36 23.30
N ARG A 72 23.23 27.62 22.99
CA ARG A 72 23.98 28.78 23.44
C ARG A 72 23.83 28.74 24.94
N ASP A 73 24.94 28.70 25.64
CA ASP A 73 24.94 28.80 27.10
C ASP A 73 23.95 29.89 27.50
N SER A 74 22.89 29.48 28.19
CA SER A 74 21.75 30.37 28.42
C SER A 74 22.25 31.64 29.09
N ASN A 75 21.82 32.78 28.56
CA ASN A 75 22.20 34.10 29.02
C ASN A 75 22.16 34.13 30.57
N PRO A 76 23.20 34.64 31.26
CA PRO A 76 23.21 34.74 32.73
C PRO A 76 21.96 35.40 33.30
N PHE A 77 21.35 36.36 32.60
CA PHE A 77 20.07 36.96 32.99
C PHE A 77 18.90 35.98 32.87
N GLN A 78 18.88 35.12 31.85
CA GLN A 78 17.87 34.05 31.72
C GLN A 78 18.03 33.00 32.83
N LYS A 79 19.28 32.66 33.20
CA LYS A 79 19.56 31.78 34.33
C LYS A 79 19.07 32.38 35.66
N LEU A 80 19.31 33.68 35.87
CA LEU A 80 18.83 34.40 37.05
C LEU A 80 17.29 34.45 37.10
N GLN A 81 16.64 34.75 35.97
CA GLN A 81 15.18 34.76 35.87
C GLN A 81 14.59 33.38 36.14
N ASN A 82 15.19 32.31 35.59
CA ASN A 82 14.73 30.95 35.84
C ASN A 82 14.88 30.54 37.31
N LYS A 83 15.95 30.98 38.00
CA LYS A 83 16.08 30.79 39.45
C LYS A 83 14.98 31.53 40.22
N ARG A 84 14.69 32.79 39.87
CA ARG A 84 13.57 33.54 40.46
C ARG A 84 12.23 32.85 40.21
N ASN A 85 11.97 32.44 38.97
CA ASN A 85 10.75 31.73 38.59
C ASN A 85 10.60 30.42 39.37
N PHE A 86 11.68 29.67 39.58
CA PHE A 86 11.67 28.47 40.40
C PHE A 86 11.16 28.78 41.81
N TRP A 87 11.76 29.75 42.51
CA TRP A 87 11.33 30.12 43.86
C TRP A 87 9.92 30.72 43.89
N LEU A 88 9.51 31.47 42.86
CA LEU A 88 8.15 32.01 42.75
C LEU A 88 7.09 30.93 42.51
N MET A 89 7.44 29.85 41.81
CA MET A 89 6.55 28.71 41.54
C MET A 89 6.54 27.69 42.68
N SER A 90 7.63 27.56 43.43
CA SER A 90 7.74 26.68 44.60
C SER A 90 7.43 27.37 45.93
N HIS A 91 6.93 28.62 45.90
CA HIS A 91 6.35 29.24 47.09
C HIS A 91 5.21 28.34 47.61
N PRO A 92 5.23 27.93 48.90
CA PRO A 92 4.24 27.00 49.45
C PRO A 92 2.81 27.53 49.29
N ALA A 93 2.63 28.86 49.29
CA ALA A 93 1.35 29.51 49.03
C ALA A 93 0.77 29.26 47.63
N LYS A 94 1.61 29.05 46.59
CA LYS A 94 1.15 28.74 45.24
C LYS A 94 0.99 27.24 44.99
N MET A 95 1.78 26.39 45.66
CA MET A 95 1.55 24.94 45.63
C MET A 95 0.28 24.52 46.40
N ALA A 96 -0.10 25.23 47.46
CA ALA A 96 -1.36 24.99 48.17
C ALA A 96 -2.61 25.15 47.27
N SER A 97 -2.58 26.08 46.29
CA SER A 97 -3.67 26.26 45.33
C SER A 97 -3.82 25.14 44.29
N LEU A 98 -2.81 24.27 44.16
CA LEU A 98 -2.85 23.09 43.28
C LEU A 98 -3.47 21.85 43.95
N GLY A 99 -3.64 21.85 45.28
CA GLY A 99 -4.25 20.75 46.04
C GLY A 99 -5.79 20.75 46.08
N HIS A 100 -6.45 21.79 45.57
CA HIS A 100 -7.92 21.91 45.52
C HIS A 100 -8.53 21.52 44.15
N ARG A 101 -7.80 20.79 43.31
CA ARG A 101 -8.33 20.16 42.09
C ARG A 101 -7.95 18.69 41.98
N LEU A 102 -8.19 17.94 43.06
CA LEU A 102 -8.37 16.49 43.04
C LEU A 102 -9.58 16.16 43.89
#